data_AF-A0A2P8VE21-F1
#
_entry.id   AF-A0A2P8VE21-F1
#
_cell.length_a   1.000
_cell.length_b   1.000
_cell.length_c   1.000
_cell.angle_alpha   90.00
_cell.angle_beta   90.00
_cell.angle_gamma   90.00
#
_symmetry.space_group_name_H-M   'P 1'
#
loop_
_entity.id
_entity.type
_entity.pdbx_description
1 polymer ?
#
loop_
_entity_poly.entity_id
_entity_poly.type
_entity_poly.pdbx_seq_one_letter_code
_entity_poly.pdbx_strand_id
1 'polypeptide(L)'
;MLTDPGLRDELDRVAAAVGVRVVHLGGRHPVSRKTWSAAAAVVLDHAAADRCGRLALPRRTHVSVLTGTEAATATWAAAITVGAQHVLRMPEQEGELVRELAEAAESARDDGICGAVVAVIGGRGGAGASLFAVALAQAAAEALLVDLDPWAGGIDLLVGGETAPGLRWPDLALQGGRLNWSAVRAALPRPRGISVL
;
A
#
# COMPACT_ATOMS: atom_id res chain seq x y z
N MET A 1 -8.99 -14.61 -11.28
CA MET A 1 -9.33 -15.62 -12.32
C MET A 1 -8.82 -16.96 -11.86
N LEU A 2 -9.69 -17.73 -11.23
CA LEU A 2 -9.36 -19.08 -10.80
C LEU A 2 -10.31 -19.98 -11.56
N THR A 3 -9.83 -21.06 -12.17
CA THR A 3 -10.64 -22.09 -12.80
C THR A 3 -10.96 -23.21 -11.83
N ASP A 4 -10.09 -23.45 -10.85
CA ASP A 4 -10.31 -24.35 -9.73
C ASP A 4 -11.31 -23.75 -8.71
N PRO A 5 -12.45 -24.40 -8.43
CA PRO A 5 -13.41 -23.96 -7.42
C PRO A 5 -12.85 -23.95 -5.99
N GLY A 6 -11.99 -24.90 -5.61
CA GLY A 6 -11.44 -24.96 -4.25
C GLY A 6 -10.53 -23.77 -3.95
N LEU A 7 -9.73 -23.36 -4.94
CA LEU A 7 -8.92 -22.14 -4.83
C LEU A 7 -9.78 -20.87 -4.79
N ARG A 8 -10.95 -20.86 -5.44
CA ARG A 8 -11.89 -19.72 -5.35
C ARG A 8 -12.43 -19.58 -3.95
N ASP A 9 -12.89 -20.68 -3.36
CA ASP A 9 -13.44 -20.67 -2.01
C ASP A 9 -12.38 -20.18 -1.00
N GLU A 10 -11.13 -20.62 -1.17
CA GLU A 10 -10.03 -20.12 -0.34
C GLU A 10 -9.75 -18.63 -0.55
N LEU A 11 -9.67 -18.17 -1.81
CA LEU A 11 -9.49 -16.75 -2.11
C LEU A 11 -10.62 -15.91 -1.51
N ASP A 12 -11.86 -16.37 -1.58
CA ASP A 12 -13.02 -15.66 -1.06
C ASP A 12 -12.98 -15.57 0.47
N ARG A 13 -12.53 -16.62 1.16
CA ARG A 13 -12.26 -16.57 2.61
C ARG A 13 -11.22 -15.52 2.96
N VAL A 14 -10.08 -15.54 2.26
CA VAL A 14 -9.00 -14.58 2.48
C VAL A 14 -9.45 -13.15 2.19
N ALA A 15 -10.13 -12.94 1.07
CA ALA A 15 -10.63 -11.64 0.68
C ALA A 15 -11.64 -11.08 1.68
N ALA A 16 -12.51 -11.94 2.23
CA ALA A 16 -13.44 -11.57 3.29
C ALA A 16 -12.71 -11.13 4.56
N ALA A 17 -11.61 -11.81 4.94
CA ALA A 17 -10.79 -11.43 6.09
C ALA A 17 -10.10 -10.06 5.90
N VAL A 18 -9.68 -9.73 4.68
CA VAL A 18 -9.08 -8.43 4.34
C VAL A 18 -10.15 -7.33 4.12
N GLY A 19 -11.40 -7.71 3.86
CA GLY A 19 -12.49 -6.78 3.53
C GLY A 19 -12.42 -6.25 2.09
N VAL A 20 -11.83 -7.00 1.16
CA VAL A 20 -11.74 -6.63 -0.27
C VAL A 20 -12.83 -7.31 -1.08
N ARG A 21 -13.39 -6.59 -2.06
CA ARG A 21 -14.41 -7.13 -2.97
C ARG A 21 -13.75 -7.91 -4.10
N VAL A 22 -14.04 -9.21 -4.18
CA VAL A 22 -13.56 -10.08 -5.27
C VAL A 22 -14.51 -10.00 -6.47
N VAL A 23 -13.93 -9.90 -7.66
CA VAL A 23 -14.66 -10.03 -8.93
C VAL A 23 -14.12 -11.25 -9.66
N HIS A 24 -14.91 -12.32 -9.69
CA HIS A 24 -14.56 -13.55 -10.40
C HIS A 24 -14.83 -13.42 -11.89
N LEU A 25 -13.76 -13.35 -12.69
CA LEU A 25 -13.87 -13.43 -14.14
C LEU A 25 -13.80 -14.91 -14.58
N GLY A 26 -14.93 -15.44 -15.02
CA GLY A 26 -15.09 -16.83 -15.51
C GLY A 26 -14.88 -16.97 -17.03
N GLY A 27 -14.61 -18.21 -17.47
CA GLY A 27 -14.11 -18.63 -18.79
C GLY A 27 -14.94 -18.32 -20.05
N ARG A 28 -15.89 -17.38 -20.01
CA ARG A 28 -16.61 -16.89 -21.21
C ARG A 28 -16.32 -15.43 -21.56
N HIS A 29 -15.81 -14.63 -20.63
CA HIS A 29 -15.46 -13.24 -20.90
C HIS A 29 -13.94 -13.04 -20.80
N PRO A 30 -13.25 -12.71 -21.92
CA PRO A 30 -11.84 -12.40 -21.87
C PRO A 30 -11.60 -11.17 -21.00
N VAL A 31 -10.50 -11.16 -20.24
CA VAL A 31 -10.10 -9.96 -19.49
C VAL A 31 -9.79 -8.86 -20.48
N SER A 32 -10.52 -7.75 -20.38
CA SER A 32 -10.15 -6.55 -21.13
C SER A 32 -8.89 -5.93 -20.51
N ARG A 33 -8.02 -5.32 -21.32
CA ARG A 33 -6.86 -4.58 -20.81
C ARG A 33 -7.26 -3.52 -19.78
N LYS A 34 -8.43 -2.89 -19.94
CA LYS A 34 -8.97 -1.92 -19.00
C LYS A 34 -9.27 -2.55 -17.63
N THR A 35 -9.95 -3.70 -17.60
CA THR A 35 -10.24 -4.43 -16.36
C THR A 35 -8.96 -4.91 -15.69
N TRP A 36 -7.99 -5.38 -16.48
CA TRP A 36 -6.68 -5.78 -15.99
C TRP A 36 -5.94 -4.63 -15.32
N SER A 37 -5.87 -3.46 -15.96
CA SER A 37 -5.18 -2.29 -15.41
C SER A 37 -5.90 -1.65 -14.22
N ALA A 38 -7.24 -1.68 -14.20
CA ALA A 38 -8.03 -1.03 -13.15
C ALA A 38 -8.17 -1.86 -11.86
N ALA A 39 -7.83 -3.15 -11.86
CA ALA A 39 -7.89 -3.94 -10.63
C ALA A 39 -6.89 -3.42 -9.58
N ALA A 40 -7.14 -3.62 -8.28
CA ALA A 40 -6.16 -3.33 -7.24
C ALA A 40 -5.11 -4.46 -7.14
N ALA A 41 -5.59 -5.71 -7.19
CA ALA A 41 -4.78 -6.93 -7.29
C ALA A 41 -5.37 -7.86 -8.35
N VAL A 42 -4.52 -8.72 -8.92
CA VAL A 42 -4.94 -9.79 -9.82
C VAL A 42 -4.45 -11.12 -9.31
N VAL A 43 -5.41 -12.00 -8.99
CA VAL A 43 -5.12 -13.37 -8.54
C VAL A 43 -5.47 -14.35 -9.66
N LEU A 44 -4.53 -15.20 -10.04
CA LEU A 44 -4.65 -16.17 -11.14
C LEU A 44 -4.38 -17.59 -10.64
N ASP A 45 -4.87 -18.61 -11.32
CA ASP A 45 -4.32 -19.97 -11.19
C ASP A 45 -3.37 -20.25 -12.36
N HIS A 46 -2.77 -21.44 -12.38
CA HIS A 46 -1.88 -21.84 -13.47
C HIS A 46 -2.51 -21.65 -14.87
N ALA A 47 -3.72 -22.16 -15.08
CA ALA A 47 -4.39 -22.10 -16.39
C ALA A 47 -4.73 -20.66 -16.81
N ALA A 48 -5.10 -19.79 -15.86
CA ALA A 48 -5.35 -18.39 -16.14
C ALA A 48 -4.05 -17.60 -16.36
N ALA A 49 -2.99 -17.88 -15.62
CA ALA A 49 -1.68 -17.26 -15.82
C ALA A 49 -1.13 -17.53 -17.23
N ASP A 50 -1.21 -18.79 -17.67
CA ASP A 50 -0.80 -19.21 -19.01
C ASP A 50 -1.61 -18.51 -20.12
N ARG A 51 -2.95 -18.44 -19.98
CA ARG A 51 -3.80 -17.67 -20.91
C ARG A 51 -3.47 -16.18 -20.93
N CYS A 52 -3.34 -15.55 -19.76
CA CYS A 52 -3.06 -14.12 -19.64
C CYS A 52 -1.68 -13.76 -20.19
N GLY A 53 -0.68 -14.64 -20.01
CA GLY A 53 0.65 -14.50 -20.59
C GLY A 53 0.61 -14.42 -22.12
N ARG A 54 -0.21 -15.25 -22.78
CA ARG A 54 -0.40 -15.20 -24.24
C ARG A 54 -1.11 -13.94 -24.74
N LEU A 55 -1.95 -13.32 -23.90
CA LEU A 55 -2.69 -12.10 -24.26
C LEU A 55 -1.83 -10.83 -24.16
N ALA A 56 -0.58 -10.95 -23.67
CA ALA A 56 0.36 -9.84 -23.48
C ALA A 56 -0.32 -8.63 -22.79
N LEU A 57 -0.97 -8.89 -21.66
CA LEU A 57 -1.57 -7.84 -20.83
C LEU A 57 -0.47 -6.92 -20.26
N PRO A 58 -0.77 -5.62 -20.04
CA PRO A 58 0.24 -4.67 -19.57
C PRO A 58 0.80 -5.08 -18.21
N ARG A 59 2.10 -4.86 -17.98
CA ARG A 59 2.73 -5.14 -16.67
C ARG A 59 2.12 -4.26 -15.58
N ARG A 60 1.94 -4.84 -14.39
CA ARG A 60 1.42 -4.17 -13.20
C ARG A 60 1.95 -4.86 -11.94
N THR A 61 1.85 -4.18 -10.81
CA THR A 61 2.08 -4.75 -9.48
C THR A 61 0.83 -5.50 -8.98
N HIS A 62 1.01 -6.25 -7.90
CA HIS A 62 0.02 -7.06 -7.20
C HIS A 62 -0.62 -8.14 -8.07
N VAL A 63 0.22 -8.91 -8.77
CA VAL A 63 -0.19 -10.10 -9.52
C VAL A 63 0.31 -11.35 -8.81
N SER A 64 -0.60 -12.23 -8.41
CA SER A 64 -0.28 -13.46 -7.68
C SER A 64 -0.89 -14.68 -8.36
N VAL A 65 -0.14 -15.78 -8.42
CA VAL A 65 -0.62 -17.08 -8.91
C VAL A 65 -0.86 -18.01 -7.73
N LEU A 66 -2.05 -18.60 -7.64
CA LEU A 66 -2.39 -19.60 -6.63
C LEU A 66 -2.28 -21.01 -7.20
N THR A 67 -1.84 -21.93 -6.34
CA THR A 67 -1.79 -23.37 -6.62
C THR A 67 -2.30 -24.15 -5.42
N GLY A 68 -3.02 -25.25 -5.67
CA GLY A 68 -3.45 -26.17 -4.60
C GLY A 68 -2.42 -27.26 -4.28
N THR A 69 -1.39 -27.39 -5.12
CA THR A 69 -0.31 -28.36 -4.97
C THR A 69 1.05 -27.67 -5.10
N GLU A 70 2.13 -28.42 -4.91
CA GLU A 70 3.48 -27.94 -5.20
C GLU A 70 3.57 -27.37 -6.63
N ALA A 71 4.19 -26.19 -6.77
CA ALA A 71 4.24 -25.47 -8.03
C ALA A 71 5.24 -26.14 -8.99
N ALA A 72 4.74 -26.77 -10.05
CA ALA A 72 5.58 -27.30 -11.11
C ALA A 72 6.29 -26.19 -11.91
N THR A 73 7.36 -26.54 -12.63
CA THR A 73 8.11 -25.61 -13.50
C THR A 73 7.22 -24.84 -14.48
N ALA A 74 6.18 -25.47 -15.01
CA ALA A 74 5.22 -24.83 -15.91
C ALA A 74 4.43 -23.69 -15.23
N THR A 75 4.10 -23.83 -13.94
CA THR A 75 3.44 -22.79 -13.16
C THR A 75 4.35 -21.59 -12.96
N TRP A 76 5.62 -21.84 -12.63
CA TRP A 76 6.63 -20.79 -12.52
C TRP A 76 6.84 -20.04 -13.84
N ALA A 77 6.96 -20.77 -14.96
CA ALA A 77 7.10 -20.15 -16.27
C ALA A 77 5.89 -19.26 -16.63
N ALA A 78 4.66 -19.76 -16.38
CA ALA A 78 3.43 -18.99 -16.60
C ALA A 78 3.37 -17.74 -15.71
N ALA A 79 3.74 -17.86 -14.43
CA ALA A 79 3.81 -16.76 -13.47
C ALA A 79 4.79 -15.67 -13.93
N ILE A 80 6.00 -16.04 -14.35
CA ILE A 80 7.00 -15.09 -14.87
C ILE A 80 6.49 -14.40 -16.13
N THR A 81 5.85 -15.15 -17.03
CA THR A 81 5.34 -14.61 -18.30
C THR A 81 4.29 -13.53 -18.07
N VAL A 82 3.35 -13.77 -17.15
CA VAL A 82 2.31 -12.79 -16.79
C VAL A 82 2.83 -11.67 -15.87
N GLY A 83 4.04 -11.79 -15.34
CA GLY A 83 4.64 -10.82 -14.42
C GLY A 83 4.12 -10.93 -12.99
N ALA A 84 3.75 -12.14 -12.55
CA ALA A 84 3.36 -12.39 -11.17
C ALA A 84 4.55 -12.20 -10.23
N GLN A 85 4.30 -11.54 -9.10
CA GLN A 85 5.28 -11.33 -8.03
C GLN A 85 5.35 -12.53 -7.09
N HIS A 86 4.24 -13.26 -6.96
CA HIS A 86 4.12 -14.38 -6.05
C HIS A 86 3.48 -15.60 -6.72
N VAL A 87 3.96 -16.79 -6.36
CA VAL A 87 3.29 -18.07 -6.58
C VAL A 87 3.04 -18.66 -5.20
N LEU A 88 1.78 -18.73 -4.78
CA LEU A 88 1.37 -19.07 -3.42
C LEU A 88 0.61 -20.39 -3.40
N ARG A 89 0.97 -21.27 -2.47
CA ARG A 89 0.30 -22.56 -2.24
C ARG A 89 -0.79 -22.40 -1.20
N MET A 90 -2.00 -22.82 -1.55
CA MET A 90 -3.17 -22.72 -0.68
C MET A 90 -3.54 -24.11 -0.13
N PRO A 91 -3.88 -24.21 1.18
CA PRO A 91 -4.07 -23.11 2.15
C PRO A 91 -2.79 -22.67 2.89
N GLU A 92 -1.63 -23.27 2.66
CA GLU A 92 -0.47 -23.12 3.55
C GLU A 92 0.15 -21.71 3.58
N GLN A 93 -0.01 -20.94 2.51
CA GLN A 93 0.51 -19.57 2.39
C GLN A 93 -0.61 -18.53 2.41
N GLU A 94 -1.72 -18.83 3.09
CA GLU A 94 -2.86 -17.91 3.25
C GLU A 94 -2.44 -16.54 3.80
N GLY A 95 -1.58 -16.52 4.83
CA GLY A 95 -1.10 -15.29 5.44
C GLY A 95 -0.29 -14.39 4.49
N GLU A 96 0.42 -14.97 3.52
CA GLU A 96 1.10 -14.20 2.48
C GLU A 96 0.08 -13.56 1.53
N LEU A 97 -0.98 -14.29 1.16
CA LEU A 97 -2.06 -13.75 0.33
C LEU A 97 -2.83 -12.63 1.03
N VAL A 98 -3.13 -12.78 2.33
CA VAL A 98 -3.71 -11.71 3.17
C VAL A 98 -2.85 -10.45 3.09
N ARG A 99 -1.54 -10.60 3.28
CA ARG A 99 -0.59 -9.50 3.26
C ARG A 99 -0.55 -8.80 1.90
N GLU A 100 -0.49 -9.56 0.81
CA GLU A 100 -0.47 -9.02 -0.55
C GLU A 100 -1.76 -8.30 -0.93
N LEU A 101 -2.93 -8.86 -0.60
CA LEU A 101 -4.21 -8.22 -0.89
C LEU A 101 -4.43 -6.96 -0.07
N ALA A 102 -3.98 -6.94 1.18
CA ALA A 102 -4.01 -5.73 2.01
C ALA A 102 -3.14 -4.62 1.41
N GLU A 103 -1.92 -4.95 0.98
CA GLU A 103 -1.01 -4.00 0.33
C GLU A 103 -1.60 -3.41 -0.96
N ALA A 104 -2.11 -4.29 -1.83
CA ALA A 104 -2.72 -3.87 -3.08
C ALA A 104 -3.93 -2.95 -2.87
N ALA A 105 -4.72 -3.21 -1.82
CA ALA A 105 -5.87 -2.39 -1.46
C ALA A 105 -5.48 -1.03 -0.86
N GLU A 106 -4.31 -0.93 -0.22
CA GLU A 106 -3.72 0.33 0.25
C GLU A 106 -3.15 1.13 -0.93
N SER A 107 -2.32 0.51 -1.78
CA SER A 107 -1.73 1.19 -2.95
C SER A 107 -2.79 1.73 -3.92
N ALA A 108 -3.88 1.00 -4.13
CA ALA A 108 -5.00 1.47 -4.96
C ALA A 108 -5.74 2.68 -4.36
N ARG A 109 -5.62 2.93 -3.05
CA ARG A 109 -6.12 4.17 -2.41
C ARG A 109 -5.13 5.31 -2.58
N ASP A 110 -3.84 5.03 -2.52
CA ASP A 110 -2.76 6.01 -2.65
C ASP A 110 -2.55 6.50 -4.10
N ASP A 111 -2.95 5.72 -5.11
CA ASP A 111 -3.03 6.19 -6.52
C ASP A 111 -4.03 7.37 -6.71
N GLY A 112 -4.82 7.69 -5.68
CA GLY A 112 -5.68 8.87 -5.61
C GLY A 112 -4.99 10.04 -4.90
N ILE A 113 -4.27 10.87 -5.66
CA ILE A 113 -3.73 12.19 -5.26
C ILE A 113 -2.77 12.11 -4.06
N CYS A 114 -1.49 11.86 -4.33
CA CYS A 114 -0.43 12.25 -3.39
C CYS A 114 -0.50 13.77 -3.16
N GLY A 115 -0.61 14.19 -1.90
CA GLY A 115 -0.46 15.60 -1.54
C GLY A 115 0.89 16.14 -2.01
N ALA A 116 0.97 17.44 -2.27
CA ALA A 116 2.24 18.07 -2.62
C ALA A 116 3.24 17.93 -1.45
N VAL A 117 4.44 17.41 -1.74
CA VAL A 117 5.52 17.31 -0.76
C VAL A 117 6.51 18.44 -0.99
N VAL A 118 6.80 19.22 0.06
CA VAL A 118 7.74 20.33 0.01
C VAL A 118 8.83 20.11 1.06
N ALA A 119 10.09 20.03 0.63
CA ALA A 119 11.23 19.99 1.52
C ALA A 119 11.81 21.40 1.70
N VAL A 120 11.99 21.85 2.94
CA VAL A 120 12.58 23.15 3.26
C VAL A 120 13.93 22.92 3.93
N ILE A 121 15.01 23.38 3.28
CA ILE A 121 16.38 23.19 3.76
C ILE A 121 17.04 24.56 3.93
N GLY A 122 17.61 24.81 5.11
CA GLY A 122 18.35 26.03 5.38
C GLY A 122 19.75 25.97 4.79
N GLY A 123 20.20 27.03 4.10
CA GLY A 123 21.58 27.12 3.60
C GLY A 123 22.64 27.30 4.70
N ARG A 124 22.22 27.62 5.93
CA ARG A 124 23.06 27.77 7.13
C ARG A 124 22.21 27.61 8.39
N GLY A 125 22.89 27.42 9.53
CA GLY A 125 22.25 27.47 10.85
C GLY A 125 21.53 28.82 11.06
N GLY A 126 20.30 28.76 11.56
CA GLY A 126 19.48 29.95 11.81
C GLY A 126 18.93 30.64 10.54
N ALA A 127 18.94 29.99 9.38
CA ALA A 127 18.36 30.54 8.16
C ALA A 127 16.81 30.67 8.16
N GLY A 128 16.14 30.13 9.19
CA GLY A 128 14.68 30.20 9.31
C GLY A 128 13.93 29.10 8.56
N ALA A 129 14.59 28.00 8.18
CA ALA A 129 13.96 26.88 7.47
C ALA A 129 12.73 26.32 8.20
N SER A 130 12.84 26.03 9.50
CA SER A 130 11.73 25.52 10.31
C SER A 130 10.57 26.51 10.38
N LEU A 131 10.86 27.81 10.53
CA LEU A 131 9.84 28.86 10.59
C LEU A 131 9.12 29.03 9.23
N PHE A 132 9.86 28.94 8.13
CA PHE A 132 9.29 28.97 6.79
C PHE A 132 8.42 27.74 6.51
N ALA A 133 8.85 26.55 6.94
CA ALA A 133 8.06 25.32 6.83
C ALA A 133 6.74 25.41 7.60
N VAL A 134 6.76 26.00 8.81
CA VAL A 134 5.55 26.28 9.61
C VAL A 134 4.63 27.26 8.87
N ALA A 135 5.18 28.33 8.28
CA ALA A 135 4.39 29.30 7.52
C ALA A 135 3.72 28.66 6.28
N LEU A 136 4.42 27.78 5.57
CA LEU A 136 3.86 27.00 4.46
C LEU A 136 2.72 26.09 4.94
N ALA A 137 2.91 25.39 6.07
CA ALA A 137 1.90 24.51 6.64
C ALA A 137 0.62 25.27 7.04
N GLN A 138 0.76 26.48 7.59
CA GLN A 138 -0.38 27.34 7.93
C GLN A 138 -1.15 27.86 6.72
N ALA A 139 -0.48 27.99 5.56
CA ALA A 139 -1.12 28.45 4.32
C ALA A 139 -1.87 27.33 3.57
N ALA A 140 -1.64 26.06 3.93
CA ALA A 140 -2.31 24.91 3.32
C ALA A 140 -3.64 24.57 4.01
N ALA A 141 -4.57 23.95 3.28
CA ALA A 141 -5.86 23.52 3.83
C ALA A 141 -5.72 22.34 4.79
N GLU A 142 -4.85 21.38 4.46
CA GLU A 142 -4.39 20.32 5.35
C GLU A 142 -2.87 20.19 5.18
N ALA A 143 -2.14 20.13 6.28
CA ALA A 143 -0.68 19.97 6.27
C ALA A 143 -0.22 18.93 7.28
N LEU A 144 0.81 18.18 6.87
CA LEU A 144 1.68 17.43 7.76
C LEU A 144 3.04 18.11 7.73
N LEU A 145 3.52 18.50 8.91
CA LEU A 145 4.86 19.05 9.08
C LEU A 145 5.71 18.00 9.82
N VAL A 146 6.79 17.59 9.18
CA VAL A 146 7.71 16.57 9.71
C VAL A 146 9.06 17.20 9.94
N ASP A 147 9.56 17.17 11.17
CA ASP A 147 10.96 17.49 11.44
C ASP A 147 11.82 16.24 11.20
N LEU A 148 12.87 16.38 10.39
CA LEU A 148 13.79 15.29 10.06
C LEU A 148 15.13 15.44 10.78
N ASP A 149 15.27 16.43 11.66
CA ASP A 149 16.45 16.60 12.50
C ASP A 149 16.28 15.84 13.83
N PRO A 150 17.02 14.73 14.06
CA PRO A 150 16.89 13.94 15.27
C PRO A 150 17.37 14.67 16.55
N TRP A 151 18.03 15.83 16.40
CA TRP A 151 18.49 16.65 17.51
C TRP A 151 17.70 17.95 17.67
N ALA A 152 16.66 18.17 16.87
CA ALA A 152 15.81 19.33 17.02
C ALA A 152 15.00 19.30 18.33
N GLY A 153 14.64 20.48 18.82
CA GLY A 153 13.81 20.63 20.02
C GLY A 153 12.35 20.25 19.83
N GLY A 154 11.94 19.86 18.62
CA GLY A 154 10.56 19.58 18.24
C GLY A 154 9.93 20.73 17.46
N ILE A 155 9.40 20.43 16.26
CA ILE A 155 8.72 21.42 15.41
C ILE A 155 7.33 21.79 15.92
N ASP A 156 6.79 20.99 16.84
CA ASP A 156 5.56 21.25 17.58
C ASP A 156 5.66 22.51 18.45
N LEU A 157 6.83 22.85 18.99
CA LEU A 157 7.07 24.10 19.72
C LEU A 157 6.79 25.33 18.85
N LEU A 158 7.14 25.30 17.57
CA LEU A 158 6.95 26.43 16.65
C LEU A 158 5.48 26.64 16.27
N VAL A 159 4.66 25.59 16.37
CA VAL A 159 3.20 25.67 16.16
C VAL A 159 2.43 25.82 17.47
N GLY A 160 3.10 25.91 18.62
CA GLY A 160 2.49 25.99 19.96
C GLY A 160 1.70 24.73 20.33
N GLY A 161 2.20 23.57 19.90
CA GLY A 161 1.58 22.26 20.06
C GLY A 161 2.28 21.35 21.07
N GLU A 162 3.22 21.87 21.85
CA GLU A 162 4.05 21.11 22.80
C GLU A 162 3.26 20.44 23.93
N THR A 163 2.04 20.92 24.19
CA THR A 163 1.11 20.32 25.15
C THR A 163 0.01 19.50 24.48
N ALA A 164 -0.03 19.46 23.13
CA ALA A 164 -1.04 18.72 22.41
C ALA A 164 -0.76 17.20 22.50
N PRO A 165 -1.78 16.38 22.83
CA PRO A 165 -1.60 14.94 22.96
C PRO A 165 -1.35 14.28 21.59
N GLY A 166 -0.59 13.18 21.61
CA GLY A 166 -0.32 12.33 20.45
C GLY A 166 1.13 11.88 20.39
N LEU A 167 1.46 11.08 19.37
CA LEU A 167 2.78 10.49 19.19
C LEU A 167 3.84 11.51 18.72
N ARG A 168 5.04 11.42 19.28
CA ARG A 168 6.26 12.13 18.85
C ARG A 168 7.30 11.14 18.34
N TRP A 169 8.38 11.63 17.72
CA TRP A 169 9.49 10.79 17.26
C TRP A 169 9.99 9.74 18.27
N PRO A 170 10.21 10.07 19.56
CA PRO A 170 10.65 9.08 20.55
C PRO A 170 9.63 7.97 20.84
N ASP A 171 8.34 8.23 20.60
CA ASP A 171 7.26 7.26 20.80
C ASP A 171 7.14 6.27 19.63
N LEU A 172 7.73 6.59 18.47
CA LEU A 172 7.75 5.74 17.28
C LEU A 172 8.81 4.64 17.38
N ALA A 173 8.69 3.77 18.39
CA ALA A 173 9.47 2.54 18.50
C ALA A 173 8.88 1.46 17.58
N LEU A 174 9.24 1.48 16.29
CA LEU A 174 8.76 0.48 15.34
C LEU A 174 9.42 -0.88 15.60
N GLN A 175 8.67 -1.80 16.22
CA GLN A 175 9.08 -3.20 16.40
C GLN A 175 8.77 -4.09 15.19
N GLY A 176 8.69 -3.49 13.99
CA GLY A 176 8.19 -4.14 12.78
C GLY A 176 6.66 -4.14 12.70
N GLY A 177 6.13 -4.37 11.49
CA GLY A 177 4.70 -4.30 11.19
C GLY A 177 4.35 -3.20 10.18
N ARG A 178 3.10 -3.20 9.70
CA ARG A 178 2.58 -2.20 8.76
C ARG A 178 2.07 -0.97 9.52
N LEU A 179 2.39 0.22 9.00
CA LEU A 179 1.84 1.49 9.47
C LEU A 179 0.83 2.00 8.45
N ASN A 180 -0.45 1.98 8.82
CA ASN A 180 -1.48 2.64 8.04
C ASN A 180 -1.35 4.16 8.24
N TRP A 181 -1.15 4.91 7.15
CA TRP A 181 -1.04 6.37 7.20
C TRP A 181 -2.22 7.06 7.88
N SER A 182 -3.46 6.59 7.69
CA SER A 182 -4.61 7.18 8.37
C SER A 182 -4.54 6.99 9.89
N ALA A 183 -4.01 5.85 10.35
CA ALA A 183 -3.82 5.58 11.76
C ALA A 183 -2.68 6.43 12.34
N VAL A 184 -1.56 6.56 11.60
CA VAL A 184 -0.45 7.44 11.98
C VAL A 184 -0.96 8.87 12.12
N ARG A 185 -1.57 9.43 11.06
CA ARG A 185 -2.09 10.80 11.06
C ARG A 185 -3.08 11.08 12.19
N ALA A 186 -3.91 10.10 12.54
CA ALA A 186 -4.85 10.21 13.66
C ALA A 186 -4.17 10.18 15.04
N ALA A 187 -3.01 9.56 15.14
CA ALA A 187 -2.22 9.48 16.36
C ALA A 187 -1.27 10.68 16.55
N LEU A 188 -1.00 11.46 15.50
CA LEU A 188 -0.15 12.65 15.58
C LEU A 188 -0.85 13.82 16.28
N PRO A 189 -0.11 14.64 17.04
CA PRO A 189 -0.63 15.90 17.55
C PRO A 189 -1.03 16.83 16.41
N ARG A 190 -2.19 17.50 16.58
CA ARG A 190 -2.80 18.31 15.53
C ARG A 190 -3.14 19.75 15.97
N PRO A 191 -2.17 20.53 16.49
CA PRO A 191 -2.38 21.91 16.89
C PRO A 191 -2.86 22.75 15.70
N ARG A 192 -3.96 23.49 15.88
CA ARG A 192 -4.52 24.40 14.87
C ARG A 192 -4.74 23.75 13.49
N GLY A 193 -5.04 22.45 13.45
CA GLY A 193 -5.33 21.70 12.22
C GLY A 193 -4.11 21.13 11.49
N ILE A 194 -2.89 21.45 11.92
CA ILE A 194 -1.63 20.97 11.33
C ILE A 194 -1.18 19.72 12.07
N SER A 195 -1.05 18.59 11.37
CA SER A 195 -0.42 17.40 11.95
C SER A 195 1.10 17.61 12.03
N VAL A 196 1.69 17.29 13.17
CA VAL A 196 3.15 17.45 13.40
C VAL A 196 3.78 16.12 13.83
N LEU A 197 4.94 15.81 13.25
CA LEU A 197 5.79 14.70 13.64
C LEU A 197 7.23 15.17 13.90
#